data_AF-K7SGY7-F1
#
_entry.id   AF-K7SGY7-F1
#
_cell.length_a   1.000
_cell.length_b   1.000
_cell.length_c   1.000
_cell.angle_alpha   90.00
_cell.angle_beta   90.00
_cell.angle_gamma   90.00
#
_symmetry.space_group_name_H-M   'P 1'
#
loop_
_entity.id
_entity.type
_entity.pdbx_description
1 polymer ?
#
loop_
_entity_poly.entity_id
_entity_poly.type
_entity_poly.pdbx_seq_one_letter_code
_entity_poly.pdbx_strand_id
1 'polypeptide(L)'
;MATRIVLLAPPDRLAPLRRIAAPFWSQAGTARALNRQNWWALSFRLPGQPTQEIGELASRARSEGVDVVELREPLATWLPGLLVSDVDSTITRTEAIDLLGEAAGRADEVAEVTARAMAGELDFAESLRARVACLEGLPAEAVDEAARATVVTDGARELVQAAHRAGCRFTMVSGGFTRMVEPLARRLGADAFVANDLEIVDGRCTGRVLGEIVDRSAKARYLRRWAEKYDVDTRLTVAIGDGANDLDMMAAAGMSIAFCAKPVVVEAADAAISLPRMDAIPALWARP
;
A
#
# COMPACT_ATOMS: atom_id res chain seq x y z
N MET A 1 -16.02 9.27 -21.61
CA MET A 1 -16.11 8.81 -20.21
C MET A 1 -15.60 9.93 -19.33
N ALA A 2 -16.19 10.16 -18.16
CA ALA A 2 -15.72 11.20 -17.26
C ALA A 2 -14.39 10.76 -16.62
N THR A 3 -13.43 11.67 -16.53
CA THR A 3 -12.14 11.43 -15.87
C THR A 3 -12.03 12.39 -14.69
N ARG A 4 -11.43 11.92 -13.59
CA ARG A 4 -11.08 12.80 -12.47
C ARG A 4 -9.57 12.82 -12.30
N ILE A 5 -8.98 14.00 -12.32
CA ILE A 5 -7.55 14.19 -12.06
C ILE A 5 -7.39 14.72 -10.64
N VAL A 6 -6.50 14.11 -9.87
CA VAL A 6 -6.18 14.54 -8.51
C VAL A 6 -4.68 14.78 -8.41
N LEU A 7 -4.30 15.97 -7.97
CA LEU A 7 -2.91 16.31 -7.71
C LEU A 7 -2.71 16.39 -6.20
N LEU A 8 -1.64 15.78 -5.70
CA LEU A 8 -1.26 15.77 -4.29
C LEU A 8 0.14 16.38 -4.14
N ALA A 9 0.36 17.16 -3.09
CA ALA A 9 1.67 17.72 -2.80
C ALA A 9 1.86 17.99 -1.30
N PRO A 10 3.11 17.96 -0.79
CA PRO A 10 3.41 18.43 0.56
C PRO A 10 3.22 19.95 0.69
N PRO A 11 3.17 20.51 1.92
CA PRO A 11 2.82 21.91 2.16
C PRO A 11 3.73 22.92 1.44
N ASP A 12 5.01 22.59 1.32
CA ASP A 12 6.05 23.41 0.71
C ASP A 12 6.09 23.32 -0.83
N ARG A 13 5.17 22.58 -1.44
CA ARG A 13 5.07 22.38 -2.89
C ARG A 13 3.80 22.96 -3.51
N LEU A 14 3.16 23.92 -2.84
CA LEU A 14 1.96 24.61 -3.36
C LEU A 14 2.19 25.32 -4.71
N ALA A 15 3.37 25.93 -4.92
CA ALA A 15 3.67 26.62 -6.17
C ALA A 15 3.81 25.65 -7.36
N PRO A 16 4.63 24.58 -7.29
CA PRO A 16 4.63 23.50 -8.29
C PRO A 16 3.23 22.90 -8.52
N LEU A 17 2.49 22.60 -7.45
CA LEU A 17 1.13 22.05 -7.53
C LEU A 17 0.20 22.92 -8.39
N ARG A 18 0.20 24.24 -8.15
CA ARG A 18 -0.62 25.19 -8.92
C ARG A 18 -0.18 25.28 -10.39
N ARG A 19 1.12 25.25 -10.65
CA ARG A 19 1.67 25.26 -12.02
C ARG A 19 1.25 24.02 -12.80
N ILE A 20 1.37 22.83 -12.21
CA ILE A 20 0.99 21.57 -12.84
C ILE A 20 -0.53 21.49 -13.02
N ALA A 21 -1.30 22.03 -12.07
CA ALA A 21 -2.75 22.11 -12.18
C ALA A 21 -3.25 23.09 -13.26
N ALA A 22 -2.43 24.07 -13.66
CA ALA A 22 -2.82 25.20 -14.51
C ALA A 22 -3.62 24.78 -15.76
N PRO A 23 -3.20 23.75 -16.54
CA PRO A 23 -3.90 23.39 -17.76
C PRO A 23 -5.26 22.67 -17.55
N PHE A 24 -5.55 22.19 -16.33
CA PHE A 24 -6.82 21.52 -16.03
C PHE A 24 -7.95 22.49 -15.70
N TRP A 25 -7.65 23.72 -15.24
CA TRP A 25 -8.68 24.68 -14.85
C TRP A 25 -9.63 25.05 -16.00
N SER A 26 -9.11 25.19 -17.21
CA SER A 26 -9.91 25.51 -18.39
C SER A 26 -10.73 24.33 -18.93
N GLN A 27 -10.37 23.09 -18.54
CA GLN A 27 -11.04 21.86 -18.97
C GLN A 27 -12.06 21.34 -17.96
N ALA A 28 -11.89 21.71 -16.69
CA ALA A 28 -12.67 21.14 -15.61
C ALA A 28 -14.12 21.63 -15.62
N GLY A 29 -15.07 20.69 -15.52
CA GLY A 29 -16.46 21.01 -15.21
C GLY A 29 -16.64 21.39 -13.74
N THR A 30 -15.87 20.76 -12.85
CA THR A 30 -15.82 21.09 -11.41
C THR A 30 -14.40 20.93 -10.88
N ALA A 31 -14.01 21.76 -9.91
CA ALA A 31 -12.73 21.66 -9.24
C ALA A 31 -12.85 21.91 -7.74
N ARG A 32 -12.01 21.25 -6.95
CA ARG A 32 -11.98 21.37 -5.49
C ARG A 32 -10.54 21.39 -4.97
N ALA A 33 -10.30 22.24 -3.98
CA ALA A 33 -9.07 22.24 -3.21
C ALA A 33 -9.30 21.66 -1.81
N LEU A 34 -8.38 20.83 -1.34
CA LEU A 34 -8.27 20.41 0.04
C LEU A 34 -6.95 20.92 0.60
N ASN A 35 -7.06 21.63 1.73
CA ASN A 35 -5.92 22.07 2.52
C ASN A 35 -5.95 21.32 3.84
N ARG A 36 -4.95 20.47 4.07
CA ARG A 36 -4.65 19.91 5.39
C ARG A 36 -3.32 20.49 5.84
N GLN A 37 -3.10 20.56 7.15
CA GLN A 37 -1.88 21.13 7.73
C GLN A 37 -0.60 20.56 7.11
N ASN A 38 -0.64 19.30 6.65
CA ASN A 38 0.53 18.55 6.22
C ASN A 38 0.51 18.11 4.74
N TRP A 39 -0.48 18.51 3.94
CA TRP A 39 -0.54 18.25 2.50
C TRP A 39 -1.68 19.01 1.81
N TRP A 40 -1.56 19.16 0.49
CA TRP A 40 -2.54 19.76 -0.39
C TRP A 40 -3.10 18.74 -1.38
N ALA A 41 -4.37 18.91 -1.76
CA ALA A 41 -4.92 18.25 -2.94
C ALA A 41 -5.71 19.22 -3.81
N LEU A 42 -5.58 19.07 -5.13
CA LEU A 42 -6.44 19.70 -6.12
C LEU A 42 -7.11 18.60 -6.95
N SER A 43 -8.45 18.58 -6.97
CA SER A 43 -9.24 17.61 -7.73
C SER A 43 -10.00 18.30 -8.85
N PHE A 44 -10.01 17.69 -10.03
CA PHE A 44 -10.65 18.19 -11.24
C PHE A 44 -11.51 17.10 -11.86
N ARG A 45 -12.80 17.36 -12.11
CA ARG A 45 -13.64 16.49 -12.94
C ARG A 45 -13.67 17.04 -14.36
N LEU A 46 -13.21 16.23 -15.31
CA LEU A 46 -13.17 16.59 -16.72
C LEU A 46 -14.38 15.94 -17.45
N PRO A 47 -15.12 16.71 -18.27
CA PRO A 47 -16.25 16.20 -19.04
C PRO A 47 -15.83 15.29 -20.21
N GLY A 48 -14.55 15.34 -20.61
CA GLY A 48 -13.96 14.52 -21.67
C GLY A 48 -12.58 13.98 -21.27
N GLN A 49 -11.88 13.38 -22.24
CA GLN A 49 -10.50 12.94 -22.03
C GLN A 49 -9.59 14.15 -21.75
N PRO A 50 -8.60 14.01 -20.84
CA PRO A 50 -7.60 15.05 -20.65
C PRO A 50 -6.88 15.35 -21.95
N THR A 51 -6.59 16.63 -22.24
CA THR A 51 -5.76 16.99 -23.39
C THR A 51 -4.28 16.62 -23.23
N GLN A 52 -3.87 16.26 -22.00
CA GLN A 52 -2.51 15.90 -21.66
C GLN A 52 -2.40 14.38 -21.48
N GLU A 53 -1.25 13.82 -21.90
CA GLU A 53 -0.84 12.47 -21.52
C GLU A 53 -0.54 12.42 -20.02
N ILE A 54 -1.49 11.89 -19.23
CA ILE A 54 -1.39 11.96 -17.75
C ILE A 54 -0.19 11.17 -17.22
N GLY A 55 0.17 10.05 -17.86
CA GLY A 55 1.35 9.27 -17.47
C GLY A 55 2.65 10.07 -17.56
N GLU A 56 2.89 10.75 -18.68
CA GLU A 56 4.06 11.61 -18.88
C GLU A 56 4.05 12.81 -17.92
N LEU A 57 2.88 13.42 -17.72
CA LEU A 57 2.72 14.52 -16.78
C LEU A 57 3.04 14.06 -15.35
N ALA A 58 2.53 12.90 -14.92
CA ALA A 58 2.76 12.34 -13.59
C ALA A 58 4.25 12.04 -13.37
N SER A 59 4.93 11.48 -14.38
CA SER A 59 6.37 11.23 -14.32
C SER A 59 7.18 12.52 -14.11
N ARG A 60 6.86 13.57 -14.89
CA ARG A 60 7.54 14.88 -14.77
C ARG A 60 7.21 15.59 -13.46
N ALA A 61 5.93 15.66 -13.09
CA ALA A 61 5.42 16.32 -11.88
C ALA A 61 6.06 15.77 -10.61
N ARG A 62 6.35 14.47 -10.58
CA ARG A 62 6.99 13.82 -9.43
C ARG A 62 8.39 14.36 -9.13
N SER A 63 9.15 14.72 -10.16
CA SER A 63 10.46 15.38 -9.98
C SER A 63 10.36 16.74 -9.28
N GLU A 64 9.16 17.34 -9.25
CA GLU A 64 8.85 18.57 -8.55
C GLU A 64 8.16 18.34 -7.20
N GLY A 65 8.00 17.08 -6.78
CA GLY A 65 7.32 16.68 -5.54
C GLY A 65 5.80 16.79 -5.60
N VAL A 66 5.20 16.61 -6.79
CA VAL A 66 3.75 16.60 -6.98
C VAL A 66 3.33 15.27 -7.59
N ASP A 67 2.42 14.57 -6.92
CA ASP A 67 1.81 13.36 -7.44
C ASP A 67 0.59 13.75 -8.30
N VAL A 68 0.43 13.11 -9.45
CA VAL A 68 -0.73 13.30 -10.34
C VAL A 68 -1.39 11.94 -10.55
N VAL A 69 -2.66 11.85 -10.20
CA VAL A 69 -3.44 10.61 -10.25
C VAL A 69 -4.63 10.79 -11.19
N GLU A 70 -4.72 9.91 -12.18
CA GLU A 70 -5.90 9.78 -13.03
C GLU A 70 -6.86 8.72 -12.45
N LEU A 71 -8.09 9.13 -12.16
CA LEU A 71 -9.18 8.23 -11.82
C LEU A 71 -10.06 8.05 -13.05
N ARG A 72 -10.21 6.80 -13.47
CA ARG A 72 -11.06 6.37 -14.58
C ARG A 72 -12.34 5.71 -14.06
N GLU A 73 -13.34 5.59 -14.90
CA GLU A 73 -14.58 4.89 -14.52
C GLU A 73 -14.28 3.41 -14.17
N PRO A 74 -14.93 2.84 -13.13
CA PRO A 74 -16.02 3.43 -12.35
C PRO A 74 -15.56 4.33 -11.18
N LEU A 75 -14.29 4.30 -10.77
CA LEU A 75 -13.75 5.03 -9.60
C LEU A 75 -13.67 6.55 -9.76
N ALA A 76 -13.79 7.05 -11.00
CA ALA A 76 -14.01 8.47 -11.27
C ALA A 76 -15.35 8.96 -10.70
N THR A 77 -16.36 8.08 -10.60
CA THR A 77 -17.73 8.43 -10.21
C THR A 77 -18.16 7.78 -8.90
N TRP A 78 -17.79 6.52 -8.67
CA TRP A 78 -18.14 5.75 -7.49
C TRP A 78 -16.99 5.72 -6.47
N LEU A 79 -17.36 5.60 -5.19
CA LEU A 79 -16.39 5.38 -4.12
C LEU A 79 -15.89 3.93 -4.19
N PRO A 80 -14.64 3.66 -3.78
CA PRO A 80 -14.17 2.29 -3.66
C PRO A 80 -15.01 1.52 -2.62
N GLY A 81 -15.24 0.23 -2.88
CA GLY A 81 -15.93 -0.67 -1.95
C GLY A 81 -14.97 -1.47 -1.07
N LEU A 82 -13.74 -1.67 -1.54
CA LEU A 82 -12.71 -2.43 -0.83
C LEU A 82 -11.33 -1.84 -1.09
N LEU A 83 -10.58 -1.60 -0.02
CA LEU A 83 -9.16 -1.33 -0.02
C LEU A 83 -8.40 -2.56 0.47
N VAL A 84 -7.37 -2.96 -0.27
CA VAL A 84 -6.45 -4.03 0.09
C VAL A 84 -5.04 -3.46 0.10
N SER A 85 -4.40 -3.47 1.26
CA SER A 85 -3.07 -2.88 1.44
C SER A 85 -2.03 -3.94 1.77
N ASP A 86 -0.82 -3.80 1.22
CA ASP A 86 0.37 -4.39 1.83
C ASP A 86 0.61 -3.79 3.21
N VAL A 87 1.43 -4.48 4.01
CA VAL A 87 1.78 -4.07 5.37
C VAL A 87 3.18 -3.50 5.43
N ASP A 88 4.19 -4.32 5.21
CA ASP A 88 5.60 -3.91 5.25
C ASP A 88 5.87 -2.86 4.18
N SER A 89 6.66 -1.83 4.52
CA SER A 89 6.95 -0.67 3.66
C SER A 89 5.73 0.09 3.08
N THR A 90 4.52 -0.22 3.53
CA THR A 90 3.26 0.42 3.09
C THR A 90 2.46 0.95 4.29
N ILE A 91 1.78 0.08 5.04
CA ILE A 91 1.07 0.47 6.29
C ILE A 91 2.09 0.75 7.41
N THR A 92 3.25 0.11 7.33
CA THR A 92 4.37 0.30 8.25
C THR A 92 5.59 0.83 7.49
N ARG A 93 6.46 1.55 8.20
CA ARG A 93 7.76 2.01 7.70
C ARG A 93 8.90 1.04 8.02
N THR A 94 8.57 -0.07 8.64
CA THR A 94 9.47 -1.14 9.06
C THR A 94 9.12 -2.41 8.30
N GLU A 95 10.13 -3.25 8.08
CA GLU A 95 10.01 -4.61 7.59
C GLU A 95 9.90 -5.58 8.78
N ALA A 96 8.86 -6.41 8.81
CA ALA A 96 8.64 -7.37 9.89
C ALA A 96 9.83 -8.31 10.10
N ILE A 97 10.42 -8.83 9.01
CA ILE A 97 11.52 -9.79 9.08
C ILE A 97 12.81 -9.17 9.63
N ASP A 98 13.07 -7.89 9.33
CA ASP A 98 14.27 -7.18 9.79
C ASP A 98 14.19 -6.94 11.30
N LEU A 99 13.04 -6.51 11.81
CA LEU A 99 12.81 -6.35 13.25
C LEU A 99 12.99 -7.66 14.02
N LEU A 100 12.57 -8.78 13.42
CA LEU A 100 12.77 -10.11 14.02
C LEU A 100 14.22 -10.58 13.94
N GLY A 101 14.92 -10.27 12.84
CA GLY A 101 16.35 -10.53 12.70
C GLY A 101 17.17 -9.77 13.75
N GLU A 102 16.86 -8.50 13.98
CA GLU A 102 17.44 -7.70 15.06
C GLU A 102 17.17 -8.29 16.44
N ALA A 103 15.90 -8.64 16.72
CA ALA A 103 15.52 -9.26 17.99
C ALA A 103 16.19 -10.63 18.22
N ALA A 104 16.51 -11.36 17.14
CA ALA A 104 17.24 -12.63 17.18
C ALA A 104 18.76 -12.46 17.28
N GLY A 105 19.29 -11.24 17.16
CA GLY A 105 20.73 -10.98 17.04
C GLY A 105 21.33 -11.52 15.74
N ARG A 106 20.51 -11.64 14.68
CA ARG A 106 20.85 -12.25 13.38
C ARG A 106 20.45 -11.37 12.20
N ALA A 107 20.45 -10.06 12.39
CA ALA A 107 20.13 -9.08 11.35
C ALA A 107 21.00 -9.27 10.09
N ASP A 108 22.30 -9.52 10.28
CA ASP A 108 23.24 -9.73 9.17
C ASP A 108 22.90 -10.97 8.35
N GLU A 109 22.54 -12.09 8.99
CA GLU A 109 22.14 -13.33 8.32
C GLU A 109 20.86 -13.13 7.50
N VAL A 110 19.87 -12.45 8.08
CA VAL A 110 18.60 -12.14 7.41
C VAL A 110 18.83 -11.22 6.21
N ALA A 111 19.69 -10.21 6.35
CA ALA A 111 20.04 -9.29 5.27
C ALA A 111 20.75 -10.00 4.11
N GLU A 112 21.68 -10.92 4.41
CA GLU A 112 22.38 -11.72 3.39
C GLU A 112 21.39 -12.56 2.57
N VAL A 113 20.48 -13.28 3.22
CA VAL A 113 19.45 -14.07 2.53
C VAL A 113 18.52 -13.19 1.71
N THR A 114 18.16 -12.01 2.22
CA THR A 114 17.32 -11.04 1.50
C THR A 114 18.01 -10.54 0.23
N ALA A 115 19.30 -10.22 0.30
CA ALA A 115 20.08 -9.77 -0.85
C ALA A 115 20.14 -10.84 -1.95
N ARG A 116 20.34 -12.10 -1.59
CA ARG A 116 20.35 -13.23 -2.53
C ARG A 116 18.99 -13.43 -3.21
N ALA A 117 17.90 -13.29 -2.46
CA ALA A 117 16.55 -13.35 -3.02
C ALA A 117 16.28 -12.20 -4.00
N MET A 118 16.72 -10.98 -3.67
CA MET A 118 16.61 -9.82 -4.56
C MET A 118 17.49 -9.95 -5.81
N ALA A 119 18.59 -10.70 -5.74
CA ALA A 119 19.42 -11.06 -6.89
C ALA A 119 18.80 -12.17 -7.77
N GLY A 120 17.65 -12.73 -7.37
CA GLY A 120 16.96 -13.80 -8.09
C GLY A 120 17.54 -15.20 -7.87
N GLU A 121 18.40 -15.38 -6.86
CA GLU A 121 18.99 -16.68 -6.53
C GLU A 121 18.02 -17.62 -5.82
N LEU A 122 17.02 -17.07 -5.14
CA LEU A 122 16.01 -17.79 -4.38
C LEU A 122 14.63 -17.36 -4.84
N ASP A 123 13.70 -18.30 -4.97
CA ASP A 123 12.30 -17.94 -5.11
C ASP A 123 11.75 -17.30 -3.81
N PHE A 124 10.54 -16.73 -3.87
CA PHE A 124 9.96 -16.06 -2.70
C PHE A 124 9.78 -17.00 -1.50
N ALA A 125 9.32 -18.22 -1.73
CA ALA A 125 9.02 -19.18 -0.68
C ALA A 125 10.32 -19.75 -0.06
N GLU A 126 11.33 -20.01 -0.88
CA GLU A 126 12.68 -20.39 -0.45
C GLU A 126 13.33 -19.27 0.37
N SER A 127 13.28 -18.04 -0.13
CA SER A 127 13.78 -16.85 0.57
C SER A 127 13.10 -16.65 1.92
N LEU A 128 11.76 -16.77 1.97
CA LEU A 128 11.03 -16.63 3.22
C LEU A 128 11.43 -17.72 4.22
N ARG A 129 11.48 -18.99 3.80
CA ARG A 129 11.89 -20.10 4.68
C ARG A 129 13.32 -19.93 5.18
N ALA A 130 14.24 -19.51 4.33
CA ALA A 130 15.63 -19.27 4.71
C ALA A 130 15.76 -18.12 5.73
N ARG A 131 15.06 -17.00 5.53
CA ARG A 131 15.04 -15.90 6.51
C ARG A 131 14.38 -16.29 7.83
N VAL A 132 13.32 -17.09 7.78
CA VAL A 132 12.65 -17.58 8.99
C VAL A 132 13.50 -18.61 9.73
N ALA A 133 14.31 -19.41 9.04
CA ALA A 133 15.26 -20.33 9.68
C ALA A 133 16.28 -19.60 10.57
N CYS A 134 16.68 -18.37 10.20
CA CYS A 134 17.51 -17.51 11.06
C CYS A 134 16.82 -17.16 12.39
N LEU A 135 15.51 -17.28 12.50
CA LEU A 135 14.76 -16.94 13.72
C LEU A 135 14.64 -18.12 14.70
N GLU A 136 15.25 -19.28 14.41
CA GLU A 136 15.18 -20.45 15.29
C GLU A 136 15.69 -20.13 16.70
N GLY A 137 14.88 -20.47 17.70
CA GLY A 137 15.15 -20.24 19.11
C GLY A 137 14.71 -18.87 19.62
N LEU A 138 14.28 -17.93 18.76
CA LEU A 138 13.76 -16.63 19.17
C LEU A 138 12.54 -16.80 20.12
N PRO A 139 12.55 -16.23 21.34
CA PRO A 139 11.41 -16.28 22.24
C PRO A 139 10.17 -15.62 21.63
N ALA A 140 8.99 -16.18 21.87
CA ALA A 140 7.72 -15.64 21.39
C ALA A 140 7.48 -14.21 21.91
N GLU A 141 7.95 -13.89 23.11
CA GLU A 141 7.85 -12.55 23.71
C GLU A 141 8.66 -11.50 22.92
N ALA A 142 9.78 -11.90 22.30
CA ALA A 142 10.58 -11.03 21.47
C ALA A 142 9.87 -10.71 20.14
N VAL A 143 9.10 -11.65 19.59
CA VAL A 143 8.19 -11.40 18.45
C VAL A 143 7.13 -10.36 18.83
N ASP A 144 6.57 -10.47 20.04
CA ASP A 144 5.59 -9.50 20.54
C ASP A 144 6.21 -8.11 20.76
N GLU A 145 7.48 -8.05 21.16
CA GLU A 145 8.24 -6.80 21.27
C GLU A 145 8.51 -6.16 19.92
N ALA A 146 8.96 -6.94 18.93
CA ALA A 146 9.11 -6.47 17.56
C ALA A 146 7.80 -5.93 16.99
N ALA A 147 6.66 -6.59 17.27
CA ALA A 147 5.34 -6.10 16.88
C ALA A 147 4.98 -4.75 17.52
N ARG A 148 5.43 -4.49 18.76
CA ARG A 148 5.25 -3.18 19.42
C ARG A 148 6.18 -2.11 18.85
N ALA A 149 7.37 -2.48 18.40
CA ALA A 149 8.36 -1.59 17.79
C ALA A 149 7.99 -1.16 16.35
N THR A 150 7.05 -1.86 15.71
CA THR A 150 6.56 -1.53 14.37
C THR A 150 6.09 -0.08 14.25
N VAL A 151 6.72 0.66 13.33
CA VAL A 151 6.41 2.06 13.08
C VAL A 151 5.34 2.17 12.00
N VAL A 152 4.18 2.70 12.36
CA VAL A 152 3.07 2.91 11.42
C VAL A 152 3.39 4.10 10.49
N THR A 153 3.02 3.96 9.21
CA THR A 153 3.07 5.04 8.24
C THR A 153 2.10 6.16 8.62
N ASP A 154 2.57 7.39 8.53
CA ASP A 154 1.77 8.56 8.89
C ASP A 154 0.45 8.57 8.12
N GLY A 155 -0.68 8.78 8.80
CA GLY A 155 -2.00 8.81 8.17
C GLY A 155 -2.67 7.46 7.94
N ALA A 156 -2.04 6.32 8.30
CA ALA A 156 -2.64 5.00 8.06
C ALA A 156 -3.96 4.81 8.84
N ARG A 157 -4.04 5.28 10.09
CA ARG A 157 -5.29 5.23 10.88
C ARG A 157 -6.38 6.08 10.23
N GLU A 158 -6.02 7.27 9.76
CA GLU A 158 -6.92 8.21 9.10
C GLU A 158 -7.44 7.67 7.77
N LEU A 159 -6.60 6.94 7.02
CA LEU A 159 -7.01 6.20 5.83
C LEU A 159 -8.10 5.17 6.17
N VAL A 160 -7.88 4.30 7.17
CA VAL A 160 -8.86 3.28 7.56
C VAL A 160 -10.18 3.93 7.98
N GLN A 161 -10.11 4.97 8.82
CA GLN A 161 -11.31 5.71 9.25
C GLN A 161 -12.03 6.39 8.08
N ALA A 162 -11.29 6.93 7.11
CA ALA A 162 -11.89 7.54 5.93
C ALA A 162 -12.54 6.50 5.01
N ALA A 163 -11.93 5.33 4.84
CA ALA A 163 -12.52 4.19 4.12
C ALA A 163 -13.85 3.78 4.76
N HIS A 164 -13.88 3.58 6.09
CA HIS A 164 -15.10 3.22 6.80
C HIS A 164 -16.20 4.28 6.69
N ARG A 165 -15.85 5.57 6.80
CA ARG A 165 -16.82 6.68 6.59
C ARG A 165 -17.41 6.70 5.18
N ALA A 166 -16.67 6.18 4.20
CA ALA A 166 -17.11 6.04 2.82
C ALA A 166 -17.90 4.75 2.56
N GLY A 167 -18.11 3.90 3.57
CA GLY A 167 -18.72 2.58 3.42
C GLY A 167 -17.79 1.54 2.79
N CYS A 168 -16.50 1.85 2.66
CA CYS A 168 -15.48 0.97 2.09
C CYS A 168 -14.89 0.06 3.17
N ARG A 169 -14.67 -1.21 2.83
CA ARG A 169 -13.91 -2.15 3.66
C ARG A 169 -12.41 -1.90 3.52
N PHE A 170 -11.67 -2.13 4.60
CA PHE A 170 -10.22 -2.03 4.61
C PHE A 170 -9.60 -3.36 5.05
N THR A 171 -8.71 -3.91 4.24
CA THR A 171 -8.07 -5.20 4.49
C THR A 171 -6.57 -5.14 4.28
N MET A 172 -5.83 -6.02 4.97
CA MET A 172 -4.37 -6.06 4.95
C MET A 172 -3.87 -7.43 4.48
N VAL A 173 -2.95 -7.47 3.53
CA VAL A 173 -2.34 -8.73 3.05
C VAL A 173 -0.83 -8.61 3.09
N SER A 174 -0.18 -9.47 3.87
CA SER A 174 1.24 -9.32 4.20
C SER A 174 2.03 -10.60 3.89
N GLY A 175 3.25 -10.43 3.41
CA GLY A 175 4.27 -11.49 3.41
C GLY A 175 5.00 -11.64 4.75
N GLY A 176 4.74 -10.74 5.71
CA GLY A 176 5.21 -10.82 7.09
C GLY A 176 4.40 -11.83 7.91
N PHE A 177 4.24 -11.58 9.22
CA PHE A 177 3.79 -12.61 10.16
C PHE A 177 2.51 -12.25 10.93
N THR A 178 1.58 -13.19 11.07
CA THR A 178 0.30 -13.03 11.78
C THR A 178 0.48 -12.42 13.16
N ARG A 179 1.45 -12.91 13.95
CA ARG A 179 1.72 -12.41 15.30
C ARG A 179 2.12 -10.93 15.35
N MET A 180 2.67 -10.40 14.26
CA MET A 180 2.98 -8.98 14.11
C MET A 180 1.83 -8.18 13.47
N VAL A 181 1.19 -8.74 12.44
CA VAL A 181 0.15 -8.06 11.65
C VAL A 181 -1.17 -7.96 12.42
N GLU A 182 -1.54 -8.99 13.18
CA GLU A 182 -2.81 -9.03 13.90
C GLU A 182 -3.00 -7.87 14.91
N PRO A 183 -2.06 -7.61 15.85
CA PRO A 183 -2.24 -6.49 16.78
C PRO A 183 -2.30 -5.13 16.06
N LEU A 184 -1.56 -4.98 14.95
CA LEU A 184 -1.60 -3.81 14.10
C LEU A 184 -2.97 -3.65 13.43
N ALA A 185 -3.48 -4.72 12.81
CA ALA A 185 -4.79 -4.75 12.16
C ALA A 185 -5.91 -4.39 13.14
N ARG A 186 -5.90 -4.96 14.35
CA ARG A 186 -6.86 -4.61 15.43
C ARG A 186 -6.73 -3.13 15.83
N ARG A 187 -5.50 -2.62 16.00
CA ARG A 187 -5.24 -1.22 16.40
C ARG A 187 -5.73 -0.20 15.36
N LEU A 188 -5.57 -0.52 14.08
CA LEU A 188 -5.99 0.32 12.96
C LEU A 188 -7.50 0.18 12.64
N GLY A 189 -8.09 -0.96 12.99
CA GLY A 189 -9.49 -1.28 12.68
C GLY A 189 -9.68 -1.93 11.32
N ALA A 190 -8.73 -2.74 10.85
CA ALA A 190 -8.91 -3.47 9.59
C ALA A 190 -10.06 -4.50 9.70
N ASP A 191 -10.85 -4.65 8.64
CA ASP A 191 -11.99 -5.58 8.55
C ASP A 191 -11.54 -7.03 8.39
N ALA A 192 -10.38 -7.25 7.77
CA ALA A 192 -9.72 -8.54 7.67
C ALA A 192 -8.23 -8.36 7.42
N PHE A 193 -7.45 -9.39 7.74
CA PHE A 193 -6.05 -9.47 7.33
C PHE A 193 -5.67 -10.91 6.99
N VAL A 194 -4.54 -11.07 6.31
CA VAL A 194 -3.82 -12.35 6.21
C VAL A 194 -2.31 -12.10 6.21
N ALA A 195 -1.56 -13.01 6.82
CA ALA A 195 -0.11 -13.02 6.88
C ALA A 195 0.39 -14.46 7.03
N ASN A 196 1.71 -14.67 7.01
CA ASN A 196 2.32 -15.98 7.26
C ASN A 196 2.34 -16.32 8.76
N ASP A 197 2.30 -17.59 9.12
CA ASP A 197 2.36 -18.01 10.52
C ASP A 197 3.76 -18.54 10.86
N LEU A 198 4.41 -17.94 11.88
CA LEU A 198 5.62 -18.49 12.48
C LEU A 198 5.26 -19.68 13.37
N GLU A 199 5.90 -20.82 13.17
CA GLU A 199 5.73 -21.95 14.09
C GLU A 199 6.45 -21.66 15.40
N ILE A 200 5.70 -21.73 16.50
CA ILE A 200 6.19 -21.55 17.86
C ILE A 200 5.87 -22.81 18.65
N VAL A 201 6.89 -23.41 19.26
CA VAL A 201 6.79 -24.58 20.14
C VAL A 201 7.51 -24.25 21.44
N ASP A 202 6.88 -24.57 22.58
CA ASP A 202 7.42 -24.29 23.92
C ASP A 202 7.88 -22.82 24.11
N GLY A 203 7.12 -21.89 23.53
CA GLY A 203 7.40 -20.45 23.62
C GLY A 203 8.55 -19.96 22.74
N ARG A 204 9.06 -20.75 21.80
CA ARG A 204 10.16 -20.36 20.90
C ARG A 204 9.85 -20.63 19.44
N CYS A 205 10.35 -19.76 18.57
CA CYS A 205 10.27 -19.95 17.12
C CYS A 205 11.08 -21.18 16.70
N THR A 206 10.52 -22.05 15.88
CA THR A 206 11.19 -23.28 15.40
C THR A 206 12.01 -23.05 14.13
N GLY A 207 12.00 -21.83 13.59
CA GLY A 207 12.59 -21.52 12.29
C GLY A 207 11.74 -21.96 11.09
N ARG A 208 10.45 -22.28 11.28
CA ARG A 208 9.54 -22.72 10.21
C ARG A 208 8.31 -21.81 10.06
N VAL A 209 7.81 -21.75 8.83
CA VAL A 209 6.53 -21.12 8.49
C VAL A 209 5.46 -22.21 8.35
N LEU A 210 4.29 -21.98 8.94
CA LEU A 210 3.14 -22.87 8.86
C LEU A 210 2.24 -22.53 7.68
N GLY A 211 1.56 -23.56 7.17
CA GLY A 211 0.48 -23.39 6.20
C GLY A 211 0.92 -22.92 4.83
N GLU A 212 -0.01 -22.26 4.14
CA GLU A 212 0.20 -21.68 2.82
C GLU A 212 0.95 -20.35 2.94
N ILE A 213 2.02 -20.19 2.16
CA ILE A 213 2.78 -18.94 2.14
C ILE A 213 2.00 -17.87 1.39
N VAL A 214 1.86 -16.69 2.00
CA VAL A 214 1.30 -15.49 1.39
C VAL A 214 2.33 -14.89 0.44
N ASP A 215 2.40 -15.46 -0.76
CA ASP A 215 3.22 -14.97 -1.86
C ASP A 215 2.48 -13.95 -2.75
N ARG A 216 3.15 -13.49 -3.82
CA ARG A 216 2.61 -12.56 -4.81
C ARG A 216 1.26 -13.01 -5.39
N SER A 217 1.13 -14.29 -5.74
CA SER A 217 -0.10 -14.85 -6.29
C SER A 217 -1.21 -14.95 -5.23
N ALA A 218 -0.84 -15.25 -3.99
CA ALA A 218 -1.74 -15.31 -2.84
C ALA A 218 -2.35 -13.93 -2.57
N LYS A 219 -1.58 -12.84 -2.65
CA LYS A 219 -2.10 -11.48 -2.48
C LYS A 219 -3.26 -11.18 -3.43
N ALA A 220 -3.12 -11.57 -4.70
CA ALA A 220 -4.18 -11.44 -5.70
C ALA A 220 -5.40 -12.33 -5.43
N ARG A 221 -5.20 -13.55 -4.91
CA ARG A 221 -6.30 -14.44 -4.50
C ARG A 221 -7.09 -13.84 -3.34
N TYR A 222 -6.41 -13.27 -2.34
CA TYR A 222 -7.06 -12.65 -1.19
C TYR A 222 -7.85 -11.40 -1.54
N LEU A 223 -7.35 -10.56 -2.45
CA LEU A 223 -8.13 -9.43 -2.98
C LEU A 223 -9.46 -9.90 -3.58
N ARG A 224 -9.42 -10.91 -4.48
CA ARG A 224 -10.64 -11.44 -5.11
C ARG A 224 -11.58 -12.08 -4.08
N ARG A 225 -11.02 -12.85 -3.14
CA ARG A 225 -11.79 -13.49 -2.07
C ARG A 225 -12.50 -12.49 -1.18
N TRP A 226 -11.85 -11.37 -0.83
CA TRP A 226 -12.48 -10.32 -0.03
C TRP A 226 -13.48 -9.50 -0.84
N ALA A 227 -13.22 -9.24 -2.11
CA ALA A 227 -14.19 -8.61 -3.01
C ALA A 227 -15.49 -9.44 -3.07
N GLU A 228 -15.38 -10.76 -3.26
CA GLU A 228 -16.51 -11.68 -3.22
C GLU A 228 -17.20 -11.72 -1.84
N LYS A 229 -16.43 -11.90 -0.76
CA LYS A 229 -16.95 -11.94 0.62
C LYS A 229 -17.77 -10.70 0.98
N TYR A 230 -17.36 -9.53 0.50
CA TYR A 230 -17.99 -8.24 0.83
C TYR A 230 -18.95 -7.75 -0.26
N ASP A 231 -19.24 -8.55 -1.28
CA ASP A 231 -20.11 -8.20 -2.40
C ASP A 231 -19.68 -6.89 -3.10
N VAL A 232 -18.37 -6.76 -3.36
CA VAL A 232 -17.77 -5.61 -4.02
C VAL A 232 -17.34 -6.00 -5.43
N ASP A 233 -17.82 -5.27 -6.44
CA ASP A 233 -17.31 -5.37 -7.81
C ASP A 233 -15.80 -5.10 -7.83
N THR A 234 -15.02 -6.01 -8.41
CA THR A 234 -13.56 -5.89 -8.50
C THR A 234 -13.11 -4.54 -9.10
N ARG A 235 -13.90 -3.95 -10.01
CA ARG A 235 -13.60 -2.62 -10.60
C ARG A 235 -13.69 -1.46 -9.60
N LEU A 236 -14.27 -1.69 -8.41
CA LEU A 236 -14.35 -0.76 -7.29
C LEU A 236 -13.38 -1.12 -6.15
N THR A 237 -12.43 -2.03 -6.40
CA THR A 237 -11.37 -2.38 -5.45
C THR A 237 -10.14 -1.51 -5.69
N VAL A 238 -9.41 -1.19 -4.61
CA VAL A 238 -8.14 -0.47 -4.67
C VAL A 238 -7.05 -1.29 -3.98
N ALA A 239 -5.98 -1.61 -4.70
CA ALA A 239 -4.78 -2.22 -4.14
C ALA A 239 -3.74 -1.15 -3.82
N ILE A 240 -3.09 -1.24 -2.66
CA ILE A 240 -2.02 -0.34 -2.22
C ILE A 240 -0.79 -1.18 -1.88
N GLY A 241 0.35 -0.88 -2.48
CA GLY A 241 1.60 -1.59 -2.22
C GLY A 241 2.82 -0.80 -2.70
N ASP A 242 4.01 -1.25 -2.29
CA ASP A 242 5.29 -0.61 -2.61
C ASP A 242 6.23 -1.52 -3.42
N GLY A 243 6.00 -2.84 -3.37
CA GLY A 243 6.95 -3.86 -3.77
C GLY A 243 6.51 -4.71 -4.96
N ALA A 244 7.49 -5.39 -5.59
CA ALA A 244 7.23 -6.27 -6.73
C ALA A 244 6.37 -7.51 -6.36
N ASN A 245 6.32 -7.84 -5.07
CA ASN A 245 5.44 -8.84 -4.46
C ASN A 245 3.95 -8.43 -4.52
N ASP A 246 3.62 -7.17 -4.79
CA ASP A 246 2.23 -6.69 -4.86
C ASP A 246 1.66 -6.69 -6.28
N LEU A 247 2.51 -6.84 -7.30
CA LEU A 247 2.13 -6.60 -8.70
C LEU A 247 0.95 -7.44 -9.18
N ASP A 248 0.79 -8.68 -8.72
CA ASP A 248 -0.38 -9.51 -9.10
C ASP A 248 -1.66 -9.05 -8.40
N MET A 249 -1.56 -8.57 -7.15
CA MET A 249 -2.68 -7.96 -6.44
C MET A 249 -3.08 -6.65 -7.11
N MET A 250 -2.09 -5.83 -7.47
CA MET A 250 -2.29 -4.57 -8.18
C MET A 250 -2.96 -4.79 -9.53
N ALA A 251 -2.49 -5.76 -10.31
CA ALA A 251 -3.10 -6.12 -11.59
C ALA A 251 -4.51 -6.73 -11.46
N ALA A 252 -4.85 -7.31 -10.31
CA ALA A 252 -6.17 -7.87 -10.04
C ALA A 252 -7.19 -6.81 -9.56
N ALA A 253 -6.74 -5.64 -9.12
CA ALA A 253 -7.59 -4.60 -8.57
C ALA A 253 -8.28 -3.78 -9.67
N GLY A 254 -9.33 -3.04 -9.30
CA GLY A 254 -9.94 -2.04 -10.17
C GLY A 254 -9.06 -0.80 -10.37
N MET A 255 -8.23 -0.52 -9.37
CA MET A 255 -7.16 0.46 -9.42
C MET A 255 -6.03 0.05 -8.48
N SER A 256 -4.79 0.31 -8.89
CA SER A 256 -3.61 0.09 -8.09
C SER A 256 -2.90 1.40 -7.74
N ILE A 257 -2.38 1.47 -6.51
CA ILE A 257 -1.63 2.61 -5.98
C ILE A 257 -0.25 2.12 -5.54
N ALA A 258 0.77 2.51 -6.30
CA ALA A 258 2.17 2.43 -5.90
C ALA A 258 2.46 3.49 -4.84
N PHE A 259 2.46 3.11 -3.56
CA PHE A 259 2.68 4.02 -2.44
C PHE A 259 4.15 4.00 -2.02
N CYS A 260 4.85 5.14 -2.15
CA CYS A 260 6.30 5.26 -1.88
C CYS A 260 7.14 4.13 -2.51
N ALA A 261 6.67 3.64 -3.67
CA ALA A 261 7.08 2.35 -4.21
C ALA A 261 8.39 2.38 -4.99
N LYS A 262 8.95 1.19 -5.22
CA LYS A 262 10.12 0.99 -6.10
C LYS A 262 9.77 1.33 -7.56
N PRO A 263 10.75 1.75 -8.39
CA PRO A 263 10.49 2.17 -9.77
C PRO A 263 9.69 1.16 -10.61
N VAL A 264 10.02 -0.13 -10.51
CA VAL A 264 9.32 -1.21 -11.23
C VAL A 264 7.82 -1.28 -10.88
N VAL A 265 7.46 -0.92 -9.65
CA VAL A 265 6.07 -0.92 -9.18
C VAL A 265 5.36 0.34 -9.62
N VAL A 266 6.05 1.48 -9.58
CA VAL A 266 5.55 2.75 -10.12
C VAL A 266 5.19 2.64 -11.60
N GLU A 267 6.02 1.97 -12.39
CA GLU A 267 5.80 1.79 -13.83
C GLU A 267 4.61 0.88 -14.15
N ALA A 268 4.33 -0.10 -13.27
CA ALA A 268 3.27 -1.08 -13.46
C ALA A 268 1.91 -0.64 -12.87
N ALA A 269 1.89 0.35 -11.98
CA ALA A 269 0.68 0.78 -11.27
C ALA A 269 -0.15 1.81 -12.06
N ASP A 270 -1.47 1.84 -11.80
CA ASP A 270 -2.38 2.85 -12.36
C ASP A 270 -2.10 4.24 -11.80
N ALA A 271 -1.67 4.31 -10.54
CA ALA A 271 -1.33 5.53 -9.85
C ALA A 271 -0.11 5.33 -8.95
N ALA A 272 0.62 6.41 -8.72
CA ALA A 272 1.69 6.42 -7.75
C ALA A 272 1.59 7.65 -6.84
N ILE A 273 1.82 7.42 -5.55
CA ILE A 273 1.82 8.47 -4.53
C ILE A 273 3.16 8.41 -3.83
N SER A 274 3.97 9.45 -4.00
CA SER A 274 5.29 9.59 -3.38
C SER A 274 5.25 10.38 -2.07
N LEU A 275 4.16 11.11 -1.82
CA LEU A 275 3.90 11.72 -0.51
C LEU A 275 3.82 10.62 0.57
N PRO A 276 4.73 10.60 1.57
CA PRO A 276 4.85 9.49 2.53
C PRO A 276 3.80 9.56 3.64
N ARG A 277 2.53 9.71 3.25
CA ARG A 277 1.39 9.83 4.14
C ARG A 277 0.13 9.23 3.53
N MET A 278 -0.47 8.27 4.22
CA MET A 278 -1.65 7.56 3.72
C MET A 278 -2.94 8.37 3.85
N ASP A 279 -2.99 9.40 4.70
CA ASP A 279 -4.17 10.26 4.88
C ASP A 279 -4.46 11.17 3.67
N ALA A 280 -3.57 11.21 2.70
CA ALA A 280 -3.79 11.87 1.41
C ALA A 280 -4.57 10.99 0.42
N ILE A 281 -4.51 9.66 0.55
CA ILE A 281 -5.19 8.71 -0.37
C ILE A 281 -6.71 8.97 -0.43
N PRO A 282 -7.44 9.26 0.67
CA PRO A 282 -8.87 9.58 0.60
C PRO A 282 -9.20 10.83 -0.22
N ALA A 283 -8.23 11.72 -0.51
CA ALA A 283 -8.44 12.85 -1.41
C ALA A 283 -8.77 12.40 -2.83
N LEU A 284 -8.36 11.19 -3.22
CA LEU A 284 -8.73 10.58 -4.50
C LEU A 284 -10.25 10.43 -4.62
N TRP A 285 -10.96 10.18 -3.51
CA TRP A 285 -12.40 9.92 -3.54
C TRP A 285 -13.25 11.07 -3.00
N ALA A 286 -12.61 12.13 -2.48
CA ALA A 286 -13.29 13.36 -2.11
C ALA A 286 -14.06 13.91 -3.31
N ARG A 287 -15.39 14.02 -3.19
CA ARG A 287 -16.21 14.57 -4.26
C ARG A 287 -15.87 16.06 -4.45
N PRO A 288 -15.51 16.50 -5.67
CA PRO A 288 -15.29 17.92 -5.94
C PRO A 288 -16.55 18.75 -5.72
#